data_AF-A0A143G8D7-F1
#
_entry.id   AF-A0A143G8D7-F1
#
_cell.length_a   1.000
_cell.length_b   1.000
_cell.length_c   1.000
_cell.angle_alpha   90.00
_cell.angle_beta   90.00
_cell.angle_gamma   90.00
#
_symmetry.space_group_name_H-M   'P 1'
#
loop_
_entity.id
_entity.type
_entity.pdbx_description
1 polymer ?
#
loop_
_entity_poly.entity_id
_entity_poly.type
_entity_poly.pdbx_seq_one_letter_code
_entity_poly.pdbx_strand_id
1 'polypeptide(L)'
;MNFKRLLSIAALSVSCLSHAEETSRPALNSLKPLNNVRVSMQRMLKSTDERYFLSIYAGIAQPHGTLYDLSENKNIELRGTQKGHDLDLKALQIDSLEKHDIAQIMGNLNVNSGVLKSNLIDQAGTNHLVQFEPAFKVENKPLFTFKFYGVKADTEAQEQLLTRVDVIDKTNNTVAQTLTGFSAYPNSIGYLDINFDGHYDVILSDLSQDRKVTDKRYIYWMYNPKTTKYQRSPQLEKIVGFPKLQGEKQQIDFGGQRYQVNQGLLQKIE
;
A
#
# COMPACT_ATOMS: atom_id res chain seq x y z
N MET A 1 -84.88 -16.29 -49.34
CA MET A 1 -84.87 -16.08 -47.87
C MET A 1 -84.29 -17.31 -47.22
N ASN A 2 -83.07 -17.25 -46.66
CA ASN A 2 -82.54 -18.16 -45.64
C ASN A 2 -81.17 -17.67 -45.18
N PHE A 3 -81.19 -16.88 -44.10
CA PHE A 3 -80.01 -16.50 -43.32
C PHE A 3 -79.48 -17.73 -42.59
N LYS A 4 -78.18 -18.03 -42.72
CA LYS A 4 -77.47 -18.81 -41.70
C LYS A 4 -76.22 -18.04 -41.25
N ARG A 5 -76.25 -17.74 -39.95
CA ARG A 5 -75.36 -16.85 -39.20
C ARG A 5 -73.98 -17.49 -39.05
N LEU A 6 -72.94 -16.70 -39.31
CA LEU A 6 -71.58 -16.94 -38.82
C LEU A 6 -71.56 -16.67 -37.31
N LEU A 7 -71.19 -17.66 -36.51
CA LEU A 7 -70.85 -17.47 -35.10
C LEU A 7 -69.36 -17.11 -35.01
N SER A 8 -69.07 -15.85 -34.68
CA SER A 8 -67.74 -15.42 -34.27
C SER A 8 -67.51 -15.84 -32.81
N ILE A 9 -66.56 -16.74 -32.58
CA ILE A 9 -66.07 -17.09 -31.24
C ILE A 9 -65.03 -16.03 -30.86
N ALA A 10 -65.40 -15.10 -29.96
CA ALA A 10 -64.45 -14.22 -29.32
C ALA A 10 -63.72 -14.99 -28.22
N ALA A 11 -62.47 -15.39 -28.45
CA ALA A 11 -61.59 -15.91 -27.41
C ALA A 11 -61.09 -14.73 -26.56
N LEU A 12 -61.66 -14.56 -25.37
CA LEU A 12 -61.12 -13.69 -24.32
C LEU A 12 -59.85 -14.33 -23.76
N SER A 13 -58.69 -13.92 -24.28
CA SER A 13 -57.40 -14.22 -23.64
C SER A 13 -57.28 -13.37 -22.37
N VAL A 14 -57.59 -13.96 -21.23
CA VAL A 14 -57.29 -13.37 -19.92
C VAL A 14 -55.78 -13.47 -19.71
N SER A 15 -55.09 -12.34 -19.79
CA SER A 15 -53.68 -12.22 -19.42
C SER A 15 -53.55 -12.50 -17.93
N CYS A 16 -53.10 -13.69 -17.55
CA CYS A 16 -52.66 -13.95 -16.19
C CYS A 16 -51.42 -13.10 -15.93
N LEU A 17 -51.60 -11.95 -15.28
CA LEU A 17 -50.53 -11.19 -14.66
C LEU A 17 -49.95 -12.03 -13.53
N SER A 18 -48.96 -12.87 -13.86
CA SER A 18 -48.03 -13.39 -12.86
C SER A 18 -47.32 -12.18 -12.26
N HIS A 19 -47.70 -11.84 -11.03
CA HIS A 19 -46.89 -10.97 -10.21
C HIS A 19 -45.67 -11.79 -9.82
N ALA A 20 -44.53 -11.48 -10.46
CA ALA A 20 -43.26 -11.86 -9.91
C ALA A 20 -43.17 -11.19 -8.53
N GLU A 21 -43.17 -12.00 -7.48
CA GLU A 21 -42.82 -11.56 -6.14
C GLU A 21 -41.39 -11.01 -6.24
N GLU A 22 -41.23 -9.69 -6.16
CA GLU A 22 -39.92 -9.09 -5.95
C GLU A 22 -39.45 -9.58 -4.58
N THR A 23 -38.73 -10.71 -4.58
CA THR A 23 -37.86 -11.05 -3.46
C THR A 23 -37.03 -9.82 -3.19
N SER A 24 -37.23 -9.19 -2.04
CA SER A 24 -36.42 -8.07 -1.57
C SER A 24 -34.97 -8.51 -1.69
N ARG A 25 -34.29 -7.99 -2.72
CA ARG A 25 -32.83 -8.14 -2.82
C ARG A 25 -32.30 -7.62 -1.48
N PRO A 26 -31.46 -8.38 -0.75
CA PRO A 26 -30.79 -7.82 0.41
C PRO A 26 -30.15 -6.52 -0.07
N ALA A 27 -30.45 -5.42 0.63
CA ALA A 27 -29.98 -4.10 0.26
C ALA A 27 -28.50 -4.22 -0.10
N LEU A 28 -28.15 -3.95 -1.37
CA LEU A 28 -26.75 -3.99 -1.81
C LEU A 28 -25.97 -3.19 -0.79
N ASN A 29 -25.02 -3.83 -0.08
CA ASN A 29 -24.23 -3.15 0.94
C ASN A 29 -23.64 -1.90 0.30
N SER A 30 -24.17 -0.73 0.66
CA SER A 30 -23.89 0.49 -0.09
C SER A 30 -22.45 0.91 0.13
N LEU A 31 -21.79 1.29 -0.96
CA LEU A 31 -20.40 1.73 -0.91
C LEU A 31 -20.29 3.04 -0.12
N LYS A 32 -19.48 3.06 0.93
CA LYS A 32 -19.27 4.22 1.81
C LYS A 32 -17.80 4.65 1.83
N PRO A 33 -17.51 5.95 1.89
CA PRO A 33 -16.15 6.43 2.11
C PRO A 33 -15.57 5.95 3.44
N LEU A 34 -14.29 5.58 3.43
CA LEU A 34 -13.50 5.24 4.61
C LEU A 34 -12.47 6.35 4.84
N ASN A 35 -12.61 7.12 5.92
CA ASN A 35 -11.80 8.32 6.15
C ASN A 35 -10.54 8.06 6.99
N ASN A 36 -10.46 6.94 7.70
CA ASN A 36 -9.41 6.65 8.67
C ASN A 36 -8.46 5.53 8.21
N VAL A 37 -8.30 5.36 6.90
CA VAL A 37 -7.39 4.35 6.34
C VAL A 37 -5.96 4.88 6.38
N ARG A 38 -5.10 4.20 7.15
CA ARG A 38 -3.67 4.55 7.24
C ARG A 38 -2.91 4.09 5.99
N VAL A 39 -2.20 4.99 5.34
CA VAL A 39 -1.24 4.66 4.28
C VAL A 39 0.14 4.49 4.89
N SER A 40 0.58 3.24 5.07
CA SER A 40 1.90 2.91 5.59
C SER A 40 2.92 2.94 4.44
N MET A 41 3.60 4.06 4.27
CA MET A 41 4.56 4.29 3.19
C MET A 41 6.01 4.04 3.63
N GLN A 42 6.69 3.08 3.01
CA GLN A 42 8.12 2.82 3.22
C GLN A 42 8.95 3.61 2.19
N ARG A 43 9.85 4.47 2.66
CA ARG A 43 10.85 5.16 1.84
C ARG A 43 12.20 4.50 2.03
N MET A 44 12.80 4.08 0.92
CA MET A 44 14.18 3.61 0.87
C MET A 44 15.04 4.73 0.29
N LEU A 45 15.95 5.24 1.11
CA LEU A 45 16.79 6.39 0.80
C LEU A 45 18.26 5.99 0.91
N LYS A 46 19.10 6.49 -0.01
CA LYS A 46 20.56 6.34 0.05
C LYS A 46 21.18 7.71 0.29
N SER A 47 22.18 7.78 1.15
CA SER A 47 22.91 9.03 1.34
C SER A 47 23.72 9.39 0.09
N THR A 48 23.89 10.69 -0.15
CA THR A 48 24.65 11.20 -1.31
C THR A 48 26.14 10.92 -1.24
N ASP A 49 26.67 10.66 -0.03
CA ASP A 49 28.04 10.19 0.21
C ASP A 49 28.16 8.65 0.15
N GLU A 50 27.06 7.97 -0.18
CA GLU A 50 26.95 6.51 -0.34
C GLU A 50 27.22 5.66 0.91
N ARG A 51 27.48 6.26 2.07
CA ARG A 51 27.77 5.54 3.31
C ARG A 51 26.55 4.90 3.94
N TYR A 52 25.37 5.48 3.77
CA TYR A 52 24.18 5.11 4.52
C TYR A 52 23.02 4.70 3.61
N PHE A 53 22.29 3.67 4.05
CA PHE A 53 20.99 3.31 3.50
C PHE A 53 19.93 3.43 4.59
N LEU A 54 18.95 4.30 4.38
CA LEU A 54 17.89 4.59 5.33
C LEU A 54 16.55 4.07 4.80
N SER A 55 16.00 3.06 5.47
CA SER A 55 14.65 2.56 5.21
C SER A 55 13.69 3.05 6.29
N ILE A 56 12.77 3.97 5.95
CA ILE A 56 11.88 4.63 6.91
C ILE A 56 10.40 4.54 6.54
N TYR A 57 9.57 4.28 7.54
CA TYR A 57 8.13 4.50 7.49
C TYR A 57 7.83 5.90 8.03
N ALA A 58 7.36 6.79 7.15
CA ALA A 58 7.06 8.18 7.48
C ALA A 58 5.68 8.60 6.94
N GLY A 59 5.08 9.65 7.51
CA GLY A 59 3.69 10.04 7.27
C GLY A 59 2.67 9.24 8.10
N ILE A 60 3.14 8.52 9.12
CA ILE A 60 2.32 7.77 10.08
C ILE A 60 2.59 8.29 11.49
N ALA A 61 1.67 7.99 12.42
CA ALA A 61 1.96 8.17 13.84
C ALA A 61 3.18 7.31 14.23
N GLN A 62 4.16 7.93 14.90
CA GLN A 62 5.42 7.30 15.31
C GLN A 62 6.22 6.70 14.13
N PRO A 63 6.81 7.56 13.27
CA PRO A 63 7.78 7.14 12.27
C PRO A 63 8.88 6.25 12.86
N HIS A 64 9.30 5.27 12.07
CA HIS A 64 10.33 4.31 12.46
C HIS A 64 11.05 3.79 11.23
N GLY A 65 12.22 3.19 11.42
CA GLY A 65 13.01 2.68 10.31
C GLY A 65 14.30 2.03 10.76
N THR A 66 15.14 1.75 9.79
CA THR A 66 16.49 1.22 9.98
C THR A 66 17.45 2.05 9.17
N LEU A 67 18.50 2.55 9.82
CA LEU A 67 19.68 3.09 9.16
C LEU A 67 20.71 1.97 9.07
N TYR A 68 21.18 1.69 7.88
CA TYR A 68 22.28 0.78 7.63
C TYR A 68 23.52 1.59 7.28
N ASP A 69 24.57 1.45 8.08
CA ASP A 69 25.91 1.92 7.74
C ASP A 69 26.56 0.86 6.83
N LEU A 70 26.71 1.22 5.55
CA LEU A 70 27.28 0.36 4.51
C LEU A 70 28.78 0.16 4.70
N SER A 71 29.48 1.11 5.32
CA SER A 71 30.92 0.97 5.59
C SER A 71 31.20 0.01 6.74
N GLU A 72 30.37 0.04 7.77
CA GLU A 72 30.55 -0.78 8.98
C GLU A 72 29.67 -2.04 8.98
N ASN A 73 28.85 -2.26 7.94
CA ASN A 73 27.88 -3.36 7.85
C ASN A 73 26.99 -3.46 9.10
N LYS A 74 26.46 -2.31 9.56
CA LYS A 74 25.77 -2.18 10.85
C LYS A 74 24.38 -1.60 10.69
N ASN A 75 23.41 -2.21 11.38
CA ASN A 75 22.02 -1.75 11.41
C ASN A 75 21.72 -1.01 12.71
N ILE A 76 21.03 0.13 12.59
CA ILE A 76 20.55 0.94 13.71
C ILE A 76 19.03 1.09 13.56
N GLU A 77 18.29 0.53 14.52
CA GLU A 77 16.83 0.68 14.57
C GLU A 77 16.45 2.06 15.12
N LEU A 78 15.54 2.74 14.42
CA LEU A 78 15.18 4.12 14.67
C LEU A 78 13.68 4.27 14.91
N ARG A 79 13.30 5.17 15.83
CA ARG A 79 11.91 5.60 16.03
C ARG A 79 11.85 7.06 16.46
N GLY A 80 10.76 7.74 16.14
CA GLY A 80 10.54 9.06 16.70
C GLY A 80 9.25 9.72 16.24
N THR A 81 9.36 10.99 15.83
CA THR A 81 8.21 11.84 15.54
C THR A 81 8.35 12.57 14.21
N GLN A 82 7.23 12.98 13.64
CA GLN A 82 7.20 13.83 12.46
C GLN A 82 6.16 14.94 12.63
N LYS A 83 6.58 16.18 12.38
CA LYS A 83 5.71 17.37 12.36
C LYS A 83 5.84 18.03 10.99
N GLY A 84 4.83 17.85 10.13
CA GLY A 84 4.90 18.30 8.74
C GLY A 84 6.06 17.62 8.00
N HIS A 85 7.06 18.39 7.60
CA HIS A 85 8.26 17.90 6.94
C HIS A 85 9.39 17.55 7.91
N ASP A 86 9.31 18.00 9.16
CA ASP A 86 10.38 17.81 10.13
C ASP A 86 10.28 16.42 10.75
N LEU A 87 11.39 15.70 10.69
CA LEU A 87 11.56 14.34 11.15
C LEU A 87 12.63 14.32 12.24
N ASP A 88 12.32 13.67 13.36
CA ASP A 88 13.25 13.42 14.46
C ASP A 88 13.16 11.93 14.81
N LEU A 89 14.24 11.19 14.58
CA LEU A 89 14.36 9.76 14.80
C LEU A 89 15.53 9.47 15.74
N LYS A 90 15.30 8.66 16.77
CA LYS A 90 16.33 8.24 17.75
C LYS A 90 16.54 6.74 17.67
N ALA A 91 17.77 6.31 17.93
CA ALA A 91 18.11 4.91 18.07
C ALA A 91 17.35 4.27 19.25
N LEU A 92 16.89 3.03 19.08
CA LEU A 92 16.16 2.31 20.12
C LEU A 92 17.08 1.71 21.20
N GLN A 93 18.31 1.33 20.84
CA GLN A 93 19.25 0.65 21.73
C GLN A 93 20.50 1.51 21.98
N ILE A 94 20.29 2.72 22.49
CA ILE A 94 21.35 3.74 22.70
C ILE A 94 22.51 3.19 23.53
N ASP A 95 22.24 2.36 24.54
CA ASP A 95 23.28 1.81 25.44
C ASP A 95 24.19 0.77 24.76
N SER A 96 23.76 0.22 23.62
CA SER A 96 24.56 -0.72 22.82
C SER A 96 25.37 -0.02 21.72
N LEU A 97 25.19 1.30 21.57
CA LEU A 97 25.89 2.08 20.56
C LEU A 97 27.33 2.37 20.99
N GLU A 98 28.22 2.23 20.04
CA GLU A 98 29.59 2.73 20.13
C GLU A 98 29.62 4.24 19.95
N LYS A 99 30.72 4.87 20.39
CA LYS A 99 30.88 6.33 20.43
C LYS A 99 30.57 7.04 19.11
N HIS A 100 30.86 6.41 17.98
CA HIS A 100 30.69 6.97 16.64
C HIS A 100 29.47 6.43 15.89
N ASP A 101 28.67 5.58 16.53
CA ASP A 101 27.40 5.17 15.95
C ASP A 101 26.41 6.33 15.97
N ILE A 102 25.54 6.35 14.96
CA ILE A 102 24.47 7.32 14.90
C ILE A 102 23.42 7.04 15.99
N ALA A 103 23.23 8.00 16.88
CA ALA A 103 22.22 7.96 17.94
C ALA A 103 20.91 8.66 17.53
N GLN A 104 20.96 9.64 16.63
CA GLN A 104 19.79 10.41 16.20
C GLN A 104 19.90 10.89 14.75
N ILE A 105 18.78 10.96 14.04
CA ILE A 105 18.64 11.62 12.75
C ILE A 105 17.58 12.71 12.90
N MET A 106 17.99 13.95 12.68
CA MET A 106 17.08 15.09 12.58
C MET A 106 17.10 15.61 11.15
N GLY A 107 15.95 15.86 10.53
CA GLY A 107 15.97 16.37 9.16
C GLY A 107 14.62 16.82 8.62
N ASN A 108 14.66 17.39 7.43
CA ASN A 108 13.47 17.84 6.71
C ASN A 108 13.25 16.92 5.50
N LEU A 109 12.15 16.16 5.54
CA LEU A 109 11.72 15.23 4.51
C LEU A 109 10.73 15.90 3.54
N ASN A 110 11.17 16.08 2.30
CA ASN A 110 10.26 16.45 1.23
C ASN A 110 9.47 15.21 0.78
N VAL A 111 8.18 15.17 1.10
CA VAL A 111 7.32 14.01 0.84
C VAL A 111 7.06 13.74 -0.64
N ASN A 112 7.26 14.73 -1.51
CA ASN A 112 7.04 14.60 -2.95
C ASN A 112 8.30 14.11 -3.68
N SER A 113 9.46 14.71 -3.38
CA SER A 113 10.74 14.30 -4.01
C SER A 113 11.40 13.12 -3.31
N GLY A 114 11.07 12.87 -2.04
CA GLY A 114 11.75 11.86 -1.22
C GLY A 114 13.13 12.28 -0.73
N VAL A 115 13.56 13.52 -1.01
CA VAL A 115 14.82 14.06 -0.50
C VAL A 115 14.68 14.37 0.98
N LEU A 116 15.63 13.89 1.77
CA LEU A 116 15.76 14.18 3.20
C LEU A 116 17.08 14.90 3.43
N LYS A 117 17.00 16.18 3.81
CA LYS A 117 18.18 16.93 4.29
C LYS A 117 18.27 16.72 5.79
N SER A 118 19.36 16.11 6.25
CA SER A 118 19.46 15.66 7.63
C SER A 118 20.79 16.01 8.28
N ASN A 119 20.74 16.06 9.59
CA ASN A 119 21.87 16.04 10.50
C ASN A 119 21.82 14.72 11.27
N LEU A 120 22.80 13.84 11.06
CA LEU A 120 22.98 12.66 11.90
C LEU A 120 23.85 13.05 13.10
N ILE A 121 23.42 12.66 14.28
CA ILE A 121 24.11 12.93 15.53
C ILE A 121 24.65 11.61 16.04
N ASP A 122 25.97 11.49 16.18
CA ASP A 122 26.59 10.31 16.78
C ASP A 122 26.39 10.27 18.30
N GLN A 123 26.72 9.13 18.91
CA GLN A 123 26.61 8.96 20.37
C GLN A 123 27.52 9.91 21.17
N ALA A 124 28.58 10.45 20.56
CA ALA A 124 29.43 11.49 21.14
C ALA A 124 28.85 12.91 21.02
N GLY A 125 27.74 13.10 20.28
CA GLY A 125 27.12 14.39 20.02
C GLY A 125 27.68 15.12 18.79
N THR A 126 28.50 14.47 17.97
CA THR A 126 29.04 15.01 16.72
C THR A 126 27.94 15.06 15.66
N ASN A 127 27.88 16.18 14.95
CA ASN A 127 26.90 16.42 13.89
C ASN A 127 27.49 16.11 12.50
N HIS A 128 26.77 15.35 11.71
CA HIS A 128 27.10 15.00 10.33
C HIS A 128 25.97 15.43 9.40
N LEU A 129 26.22 16.46 8.59
CA LEU A 129 25.27 16.89 7.56
C LEU A 129 25.27 15.89 6.41
N VAL A 130 24.12 15.26 6.18
CA VAL A 130 23.95 14.27 5.11
C VAL A 130 22.63 14.52 4.40
N GLN A 131 22.69 14.47 3.07
CA GLN A 131 21.51 14.43 2.23
C GLN A 131 21.23 12.98 1.86
N PHE A 132 19.97 12.58 1.99
CA PHE A 132 19.46 11.33 1.49
C PHE A 132 18.53 11.58 0.30
N GLU A 133 18.61 10.69 -0.69
CA GLU A 133 17.79 10.70 -1.89
C GLU A 133 17.14 9.33 -2.09
N PRO A 134 16.06 9.21 -2.87
CA PRO A 134 15.49 7.90 -3.20
C PRO A 134 16.56 6.94 -3.71
N ALA A 135 16.65 5.76 -3.09
CA ALA A 135 17.64 4.75 -3.48
C ALA A 135 17.42 4.26 -4.92
N PHE A 136 16.16 4.23 -5.35
CA PHE A 136 15.73 3.86 -6.70
C PHE A 136 15.11 5.09 -7.37
N LYS A 137 15.87 5.68 -8.30
CA LYS A 137 15.54 6.96 -8.93
C LYS A 137 14.77 6.76 -10.22
N VAL A 138 13.72 7.56 -10.40
CA VAL A 138 12.91 7.62 -11.63
C VAL A 138 12.62 9.08 -11.95
N GLU A 139 12.66 9.44 -13.23
CA GLU A 139 12.46 10.84 -13.66
C GLU A 139 11.02 11.31 -13.44
N ASN A 140 10.05 10.45 -13.73
CA ASN A 140 8.62 10.80 -13.73
C ASN A 140 7.86 10.04 -12.66
N LYS A 141 8.21 10.27 -11.39
CA LYS A 141 7.50 9.66 -10.26
C LYS A 141 6.09 10.25 -10.13
N PRO A 142 5.02 9.44 -10.25
CA PRO A 142 3.68 9.96 -10.07
C PRO A 142 3.45 10.36 -8.61
N LEU A 143 2.71 11.46 -8.42
CA LEU A 143 2.30 11.95 -7.11
C LEU A 143 0.86 11.52 -6.85
N PHE A 144 0.67 10.40 -6.16
CA PHE A 144 -0.66 9.87 -5.86
C PHE A 144 -1.10 10.12 -4.43
N THR A 145 -2.40 10.33 -4.26
CA THR A 145 -3.13 10.16 -3.00
C THR A 145 -4.28 9.20 -3.22
N PHE A 146 -4.86 8.68 -2.14
CA PHE A 146 -5.88 7.63 -2.22
C PHE A 146 -7.17 8.06 -1.55
N LYS A 147 -8.31 7.68 -2.15
CA LYS A 147 -9.61 7.69 -1.49
C LYS A 147 -10.10 6.26 -1.35
N PHE A 148 -10.63 5.95 -0.18
CA PHE A 148 -10.96 4.58 0.20
C PHE A 148 -12.45 4.43 0.34
N TYR A 149 -12.98 3.30 -0.13
CA TYR A 149 -14.39 3.01 -0.05
C TYR A 149 -14.61 1.55 0.32
N GLY A 150 -15.62 1.33 1.16
CA GLY A 150 -15.92 0.03 1.71
C GLY A 150 -17.40 -0.25 1.83
N VAL A 151 -17.69 -1.49 2.21
CA VAL A 151 -19.04 -1.99 2.46
C VAL A 151 -19.09 -2.57 3.87
N LYS A 152 -20.28 -2.68 4.45
CA LYS A 152 -20.47 -3.44 5.68
C LYS A 152 -20.08 -4.90 5.40
N ALA A 153 -19.32 -5.54 6.28
CA ALA A 153 -19.07 -6.96 6.15
C ALA A 153 -20.26 -7.77 6.69
N ASP A 154 -20.44 -8.97 6.15
CA ASP A 154 -21.55 -9.85 6.51
C ASP A 154 -21.28 -10.67 7.79
N THR A 155 -20.09 -10.51 8.40
CA THR A 155 -19.68 -11.25 9.60
C THR A 155 -19.55 -10.33 10.81
N GLU A 156 -19.95 -10.79 12.00
CA GLU A 156 -19.87 -10.00 13.24
C GLU A 156 -18.42 -9.66 13.65
N ALA A 157 -17.44 -10.45 13.18
CA ALA A 157 -16.02 -10.23 13.46
C ALA A 157 -15.40 -9.10 12.62
N GLN A 158 -16.06 -8.65 11.55
CA GLN A 158 -15.57 -7.60 10.66
C GLN A 158 -16.70 -6.61 10.39
N GLU A 159 -16.61 -5.40 10.95
CA GLU A 159 -17.67 -4.42 10.74
C GLU A 159 -17.70 -3.88 9.29
N GLN A 160 -16.54 -3.84 8.62
CA GLN A 160 -16.37 -3.25 7.29
C GLN A 160 -15.27 -3.94 6.47
N LEU A 161 -15.41 -3.87 5.15
CA LEU A 161 -14.40 -4.30 4.18
C LEU A 161 -14.04 -3.13 3.26
N LEU A 162 -12.75 -2.93 2.99
CA LEU A 162 -12.30 -2.09 1.89
C LEU A 162 -12.51 -2.86 0.57
N THR A 163 -13.25 -2.27 -0.36
CA THR A 163 -13.58 -2.91 -1.65
C THR A 163 -13.25 -2.05 -2.86
N ARG A 164 -12.90 -0.77 -2.63
CA ARG A 164 -12.45 0.15 -3.68
C ARG A 164 -11.42 1.14 -3.17
N VAL A 165 -10.39 1.36 -3.99
CA VAL A 165 -9.42 2.45 -3.82
C VAL A 165 -9.43 3.28 -5.09
N ASP A 166 -9.73 4.57 -4.96
CA ASP A 166 -9.47 5.54 -6.04
C ASP A 166 -8.07 6.11 -5.88
N VAL A 167 -7.27 5.97 -6.92
CA VAL A 167 -5.95 6.59 -7.08
C VAL A 167 -6.17 7.97 -7.66
N ILE A 168 -5.82 8.99 -6.89
CA ILE A 168 -5.98 10.40 -7.27
C ILE A 168 -4.61 10.96 -7.63
N ASP A 169 -4.50 11.57 -8.80
CA ASP A 169 -3.33 12.35 -9.19
C ASP A 169 -3.34 13.67 -8.41
N LYS A 170 -2.30 13.91 -7.60
CA LYS A 170 -2.20 15.10 -6.75
C LYS A 170 -1.92 16.38 -7.55
N THR A 171 -1.46 16.27 -8.79
CA THR A 171 -1.12 17.44 -9.61
C THR A 171 -2.36 18.12 -10.19
N ASN A 172 -3.38 17.34 -10.55
CA ASN A 172 -4.61 17.81 -11.18
C ASN A 172 -5.89 17.43 -10.41
N ASN A 173 -5.77 16.68 -9.31
CA ASN A 173 -6.85 16.22 -8.44
C ASN A 173 -7.92 15.35 -9.15
N THR A 174 -7.54 14.64 -10.21
CA THR A 174 -8.42 13.73 -10.96
C THR A 174 -8.19 12.27 -10.56
N VAL A 175 -9.20 11.42 -10.77
CA VAL A 175 -9.06 9.96 -10.56
C VAL A 175 -8.22 9.39 -11.71
N ALA A 176 -6.99 9.00 -11.42
CA ALA A 176 -6.09 8.35 -12.38
C ALA A 176 -6.52 6.89 -12.63
N GLN A 177 -6.97 6.20 -11.59
CA GLN A 177 -7.44 4.82 -11.66
C GLN A 177 -8.34 4.48 -10.49
N THR A 178 -9.29 3.56 -10.71
CA THR A 178 -10.09 2.94 -9.65
C THR A 178 -9.72 1.46 -9.55
N LEU A 179 -9.29 1.02 -8.36
CA LEU A 179 -8.94 -0.35 -8.02
C LEU A 179 -10.15 -1.01 -7.36
N THR A 180 -10.62 -2.14 -7.89
CA THR A 180 -11.77 -2.91 -7.39
C THR A 180 -11.53 -4.43 -7.57
N GLY A 181 -12.52 -5.26 -7.21
CA GLY A 181 -12.43 -6.72 -7.39
C GLY A 181 -11.67 -7.42 -6.26
N PHE A 182 -11.72 -6.85 -5.05
CA PHE A 182 -11.10 -7.40 -3.86
C PHE A 182 -11.94 -7.10 -2.61
N SER A 183 -11.64 -7.82 -1.53
CA SER A 183 -12.12 -7.54 -0.17
C SER A 183 -10.91 -7.47 0.75
N ALA A 184 -10.65 -6.30 1.35
CA ALA A 184 -9.44 -6.06 2.11
C ALA A 184 -9.71 -5.42 3.48
N TYR A 185 -8.71 -5.47 4.34
CA TYR A 185 -8.75 -4.83 5.66
C TYR A 185 -8.94 -3.31 5.54
N PRO A 186 -9.93 -2.72 6.23
CA PRO A 186 -10.33 -1.33 5.99
C PRO A 186 -9.44 -0.28 6.65
N ASN A 187 -8.56 -0.65 7.58
CA ASN A 187 -7.88 0.36 8.41
C ASN A 187 -6.48 0.73 7.90
N SER A 188 -5.88 -0.03 6.99
CA SER A 188 -4.55 0.30 6.48
C SER A 188 -4.21 -0.34 5.14
N ILE A 189 -3.36 0.35 4.38
CA ILE A 189 -2.70 -0.18 3.18
C ILE A 189 -1.18 -0.02 3.29
N GLY A 190 -0.43 -0.85 2.57
CA GLY A 190 0.98 -0.64 2.30
C GLY A 190 1.18 0.18 1.02
N TYR A 191 2.16 1.08 1.02
CA TYR A 191 2.62 1.80 -0.17
C TYR A 191 4.15 1.72 -0.25
N LEU A 192 4.67 0.81 -1.06
CA LEU A 192 6.07 0.38 -1.03
C LEU A 192 6.58 0.08 -2.45
N ASP A 193 7.85 0.33 -2.72
CA ASP A 193 8.52 -0.06 -3.97
C ASP A 193 9.04 -1.50 -3.85
N ILE A 194 8.21 -2.49 -4.20
CA ILE A 194 8.47 -3.90 -3.90
C ILE A 194 9.51 -4.47 -4.88
N ASN A 195 9.47 -4.04 -6.14
CA ASN A 195 10.34 -4.51 -7.19
C ASN A 195 11.57 -3.61 -7.41
N PHE A 196 11.80 -2.63 -6.53
CA PHE A 196 12.94 -1.72 -6.53
C PHE A 196 13.10 -0.93 -7.85
N ASP A 197 11.98 -0.60 -8.49
CA ASP A 197 11.96 0.11 -9.76
C ASP A 197 11.78 1.64 -9.61
N GLY A 198 11.67 2.12 -8.37
CA GLY A 198 11.47 3.52 -8.01
C GLY A 198 10.00 3.96 -7.98
N HIS A 199 9.07 3.13 -8.43
CA HIS A 199 7.63 3.35 -8.32
C HIS A 199 7.07 2.58 -7.13
N TYR A 200 6.02 3.16 -6.53
CA TYR A 200 5.44 2.57 -5.33
C TYR A 200 4.21 1.76 -5.71
N ASP A 201 4.11 0.57 -5.15
CA ASP A 201 3.03 -0.38 -5.29
C ASP A 201 2.06 -0.27 -4.11
N VAL A 202 0.82 -0.70 -4.34
CA VAL A 202 -0.22 -0.73 -3.29
C VAL A 202 -0.42 -2.16 -2.82
N ILE A 203 -0.31 -2.36 -1.50
CA ILE A 203 -0.50 -3.66 -0.84
C ILE A 203 -1.71 -3.59 0.08
N LEU A 204 -2.64 -4.53 -0.09
CA LEU A 204 -3.86 -4.61 0.73
C LEU A 204 -3.88 -5.94 1.49
N SER A 205 -4.17 -5.94 2.79
CA SER A 205 -4.38 -7.20 3.53
C SER A 205 -5.67 -7.85 3.05
N ASP A 206 -5.58 -9.06 2.53
CA ASP A 206 -6.67 -9.77 1.87
C ASP A 206 -7.59 -10.45 2.88
N LEU A 207 -8.87 -10.12 2.81
CA LEU A 207 -9.96 -10.71 3.63
C LEU A 207 -10.98 -11.47 2.77
N SER A 208 -10.68 -11.71 1.50
CA SER A 208 -11.51 -12.56 0.64
C SER A 208 -11.52 -14.00 1.15
N GLN A 209 -12.58 -14.76 0.84
CA GLN A 209 -12.71 -16.17 1.22
C GLN A 209 -12.55 -16.41 2.73
N ASP A 210 -13.16 -15.55 3.55
CA ASP A 210 -13.14 -15.61 5.03
C ASP A 210 -11.75 -15.54 5.68
N ARG A 211 -10.75 -15.04 4.93
CA ARG A 211 -9.39 -14.80 5.44
C ARG A 211 -9.40 -13.74 6.54
N LYS A 212 -8.45 -13.89 7.46
CA LYS A 212 -8.14 -12.95 8.53
C LYS A 212 -6.82 -12.27 8.27
N VAL A 213 -6.62 -11.08 8.84
CA VAL A 213 -5.34 -10.36 8.80
C VAL A 213 -4.18 -11.23 9.32
N THR A 214 -4.45 -12.10 10.29
CA THR A 214 -3.48 -13.03 10.87
C THR A 214 -2.97 -14.08 9.89
N ASP A 215 -3.68 -14.31 8.78
CA ASP A 215 -3.29 -15.27 7.75
C ASP A 215 -2.17 -14.72 6.84
N LYS A 216 -1.83 -13.43 6.99
CA LYS A 216 -0.75 -12.74 6.26
C LYS A 216 -0.85 -12.93 4.74
N ARG A 217 -2.08 -12.84 4.22
CA ARG A 217 -2.38 -12.83 2.78
C ARG A 217 -2.57 -11.40 2.30
N TYR A 218 -2.04 -11.09 1.13
CA TYR A 218 -2.02 -9.73 0.61
C TYR A 218 -2.37 -9.72 -0.88
N ILE A 219 -3.04 -8.65 -1.31
CA ILE A 219 -3.29 -8.28 -2.70
C ILE A 219 -2.24 -7.25 -3.10
N TYR A 220 -1.62 -7.46 -4.26
CA TYR A 220 -0.53 -6.62 -4.77
C TYR A 220 -0.96 -5.92 -6.05
N TRP A 221 -1.02 -4.59 -5.98
CA TRP A 221 -1.24 -3.71 -7.12
C TRP A 221 0.09 -3.07 -7.49
N MET A 222 0.74 -3.61 -8.52
CA MET A 222 2.06 -3.18 -8.98
C MET A 222 1.94 -2.02 -9.95
N TYR A 223 2.66 -0.92 -9.73
CA TYR A 223 2.62 0.19 -10.66
C TYR A 223 3.43 -0.12 -11.91
N ASN A 224 2.81 -0.04 -13.09
CA ASN A 224 3.50 -0.20 -14.35
C ASN A 224 3.72 1.18 -14.99
N PRO A 225 4.96 1.70 -15.02
CA PRO A 225 5.25 3.02 -15.56
C PRO A 225 5.01 3.13 -17.07
N LYS A 226 5.07 2.02 -17.81
CA LYS A 226 4.81 2.01 -19.26
C LYS A 226 3.34 2.24 -19.58
N THR A 227 2.45 1.73 -18.73
CA THR A 227 0.99 1.89 -18.90
C THR A 227 0.39 2.92 -17.96
N THR A 228 1.22 3.53 -17.10
CA THR A 228 0.85 4.49 -16.05
C THR A 228 -0.32 4.03 -15.18
N LYS A 229 -0.38 2.72 -14.88
CA LYS A 229 -1.50 2.07 -14.19
C LYS A 229 -0.99 1.02 -13.22
N TYR A 230 -1.71 0.84 -12.13
CA TYR A 230 -1.57 -0.31 -11.25
C TYR A 230 -2.16 -1.56 -11.89
N GLN A 231 -1.42 -2.66 -11.79
CA GLN A 231 -1.77 -3.98 -12.30
C GLN A 231 -1.72 -4.99 -11.15
N ARG A 232 -2.77 -5.79 -10.99
CA ARG A 232 -2.81 -6.82 -9.96
C ARG A 232 -1.75 -7.90 -10.27
N SER A 233 -1.03 -8.38 -9.26
CA SER A 233 -0.03 -9.44 -9.39
C SER A 233 -0.46 -10.73 -8.69
N PRO A 234 -1.23 -11.61 -9.36
CA PRO A 234 -1.65 -12.90 -8.80
C PRO A 234 -0.49 -13.82 -8.40
N GLN A 235 0.71 -13.60 -8.95
CA GLN A 235 1.89 -14.38 -8.59
C GLN A 235 2.38 -14.04 -7.18
N LEU A 236 2.44 -12.73 -6.83
CA LEU A 236 2.82 -12.29 -5.48
C LEU A 236 1.77 -12.67 -4.43
N GLU A 237 0.50 -12.66 -4.80
CA GLU A 237 -0.62 -13.04 -3.90
C GLU A 237 -0.56 -14.49 -3.40
N LYS A 238 0.21 -15.36 -4.08
CA LYS A 238 0.44 -16.75 -3.65
C LYS A 238 1.40 -16.83 -2.46
N ILE A 239 2.26 -15.83 -2.28
CA ILE A 239 3.27 -15.80 -1.21
C ILE A 239 2.59 -15.38 0.09
N VAL A 240 2.80 -16.15 1.15
CA VAL A 240 2.37 -15.79 2.51
C VAL A 240 3.40 -14.87 3.12
N GLY A 241 2.97 -13.80 3.79
CA GLY A 241 3.86 -12.89 4.51
C GLY A 241 3.83 -11.47 3.96
N PHE A 242 3.99 -10.48 4.83
CA PHE A 242 4.16 -9.09 4.39
C PHE A 242 5.60 -8.90 3.91
N PRO A 243 5.85 -8.21 2.78
CA PRO A 243 7.21 -8.03 2.29
C PRO A 243 8.03 -7.16 3.24
N LYS A 244 9.13 -7.71 3.75
CA LYS A 244 10.18 -6.95 4.42
C LYS A 244 11.28 -6.66 3.40
N LEU A 245 11.29 -5.42 2.91
CA LEU A 245 12.26 -4.97 1.90
C LEU A 245 13.63 -4.69 2.52
N GLN A 246 14.66 -5.26 1.92
CA GLN A 246 16.09 -5.02 2.16
C GLN A 246 16.66 -4.36 0.90
N GLY A 247 16.38 -3.06 0.71
CA GLY A 247 16.70 -2.35 -0.52
C GLY A 247 18.19 -2.24 -0.81
N GLU A 248 19.02 -2.23 0.23
CA GLU A 248 20.49 -2.21 0.12
C GLU A 248 21.04 -3.49 -0.54
N LYS A 249 20.31 -4.61 -0.43
CA LYS A 249 20.60 -5.88 -1.08
C LYS A 249 19.67 -6.20 -2.26
N GLN A 250 18.67 -5.35 -2.48
CA GLN A 250 17.52 -5.64 -3.36
C GLN A 250 16.89 -7.01 -3.06
N GLN A 251 16.69 -7.31 -1.78
CA GLN A 251 16.09 -8.55 -1.32
C GLN A 251 14.76 -8.31 -0.62
N ILE A 252 13.89 -9.32 -0.64
CA ILE A 252 12.61 -9.30 0.05
C ILE A 252 12.48 -10.57 0.87
N ASP A 253 12.07 -10.41 2.12
CA ASP A 253 11.70 -11.50 3.00
C ASP A 253 10.19 -11.48 3.25
N PHE A 254 9.49 -12.55 2.89
CA PHE A 254 8.07 -12.76 3.15
C PHE A 254 7.85 -13.69 4.35
N GLY A 255 8.53 -13.43 5.48
CA GLY A 255 8.37 -14.22 6.71
C GLY A 255 9.06 -15.58 6.66
N GLY A 256 10.32 -15.60 6.19
CA GLY A 256 11.18 -16.77 6.05
C GLY A 256 11.41 -17.20 4.61
N GLN A 257 10.64 -16.65 3.65
CA GLN A 257 10.85 -16.89 2.22
C GLN A 257 11.59 -15.71 1.61
N ARG A 258 12.84 -15.92 1.21
CA ARG A 258 13.72 -14.86 0.72
C ARG A 258 13.82 -14.87 -0.80
N TYR A 259 13.72 -13.68 -1.37
CA TYR A 259 13.80 -13.45 -2.80
C TYR A 259 14.85 -12.39 -3.09
N GLN A 260 15.68 -12.64 -4.09
CA GLN A 260 16.48 -11.62 -4.75
C GLN A 260 15.62 -10.97 -5.83
N VAL A 261 15.62 -9.65 -5.91
CA VAL A 261 15.03 -8.95 -7.04
C VAL A 261 16.12 -8.61 -8.05
N ASN A 262 15.88 -8.97 -9.30
CA ASN A 262 16.76 -8.66 -10.42
C ASN A 262 15.92 -8.11 -11.57
N GLN A 263 16.20 -6.89 -12.00
CA GLN A 263 15.44 -6.18 -13.04
C GLN A 263 13.92 -6.18 -12.79
N GLY A 264 13.52 -6.01 -11.52
CA GLY A 264 12.12 -6.01 -11.09
C GLY A 264 11.46 -7.38 -11.01
N LEU A 265 12.19 -8.47 -11.25
CA LEU A 265 11.69 -9.85 -11.14
C LEU A 265 12.17 -10.50 -9.86
N LEU A 266 11.27 -11.20 -9.16
CA LEU A 266 11.59 -11.94 -7.95
C LEU A 266 12.16 -13.32 -8.30
N GLN A 267 13.35 -13.62 -7.81
CA GLN A 267 13.98 -14.93 -7.85
C GLN A 267 14.11 -15.46 -6.42
N LYS A 268 13.48 -16.61 -6.14
CA LYS A 268 13.58 -17.24 -4.83
C LYS A 268 15.03 -17.66 -4.57
N ILE A 269 15.57 -17.32 -3.40
CA ILE A 269 16.91 -17.71 -2.98
C ILE A 269 16.89 -18.65 -1.79
N GLU A 270 15.88 -18.57 -0.90
CA GLU A 270 15.67 -19.49 0.23
C GLU A 270 14.18 -19.63 0.59
#